data_AF-A0A285ZYL1-F1
#
_entry.id   AF-A0A285ZYL1-F1
#
_cell.length_a   1.000
_cell.length_b   1.000
_cell.length_c   1.000
_cell.angle_alpha   90.00
_cell.angle_beta   90.00
_cell.angle_gamma   90.00
#
_symmetry.space_group_name_H-M   'P 1'
#
loop_
_entity.id
_entity.type
_entity.pdbx_description
1 polymer ?
#
loop_
_entity_poly.entity_id
_entity_poly.type
_entity_poly.pdbx_seq_one_letter_code
_entity_poly.pdbx_strand_id
1 'polypeptide(L)'
;MDLKDWKLKLRYGKIKTPYKHFTIIGNCEVGNLIDEFSCRPGPAYVSMKVWTLDYKQAAEIFSSVGNQIGFTPYDDVEIYDSEAVNPPKEDPFAYDINFTPYAK
;
A
#
# COMPACT_ATOMS: atom_id res chain seq x y z
N MET A 1 17.72 9.73 11.52
CA MET A 1 17.67 10.03 10.08
C MET A 1 16.40 10.83 9.86
N ASP A 2 16.51 12.10 9.50
CA ASP A 2 15.37 13.04 9.49
C ASP A 2 14.45 12.75 8.29
N LEU A 3 13.15 12.54 8.54
CA LEU A 3 12.13 12.24 7.52
C LEU A 3 12.08 13.29 6.40
N LYS A 4 12.59 14.50 6.64
CA LYS A 4 12.62 15.59 5.64
C LYS A 4 13.80 15.52 4.66
N ASP A 5 14.89 14.87 5.03
CA ASP A 5 16.13 14.89 4.24
C ASP A 5 15.99 14.16 2.89
N TRP A 6 15.33 13.00 2.89
CA TRP A 6 15.17 12.21 1.68
C TRP A 6 14.18 12.84 0.68
N LYS A 7 13.11 13.51 1.15
CA LYS A 7 12.15 14.21 0.29
C LYS A 7 12.82 15.36 -0.46
N LEU A 8 13.70 16.11 0.23
CA LEU A 8 14.52 17.15 -0.39
C LEU A 8 15.50 16.56 -1.40
N LYS A 9 16.18 15.46 -1.05
CA LYS A 9 17.08 14.75 -1.97
C LYS A 9 16.35 14.25 -3.22
N LEU A 10 15.12 13.75 -3.10
CA LEU A 10 14.29 13.35 -4.22
C LEU A 10 13.91 14.56 -5.10
N ARG A 11 13.45 15.65 -4.48
CA ARG A 11 13.07 16.90 -5.18
C ARG A 11 14.22 17.52 -5.97
N TYR A 12 15.43 17.48 -5.41
CA TYR A 12 16.63 18.00 -6.06
C TYR A 12 17.37 16.94 -6.90
N GLY A 13 16.77 15.77 -7.15
CA GLY A 13 17.34 14.73 -8.01
C GLY A 13 18.61 14.05 -7.50
N LYS A 14 18.94 14.20 -6.21
CA LYS A 14 20.03 13.48 -5.53
C LYS A 14 19.65 12.02 -5.25
N ILE A 15 18.36 11.74 -5.09
CA ILE A 15 17.78 10.39 -5.13
C ILE A 15 16.87 10.37 -6.36
N LYS A 16 16.96 9.30 -7.14
CA LYS A 16 16.09 9.07 -8.30
C LYS A 16 15.32 7.78 -8.10
N THR A 17 14.08 7.78 -8.52
CA THR A 17 13.24 6.59 -8.60
C THR A 17 12.35 6.71 -9.83
N PRO A 18 12.08 5.60 -10.55
CA PRO A 18 11.06 5.59 -11.58
C PRO A 18 9.64 5.49 -10.99
N TYR A 19 9.51 5.25 -9.68
CA TYR A 19 8.24 4.99 -9.03
C TYR A 19 7.53 6.28 -8.61
N LYS A 20 6.21 6.25 -8.74
CA LYS A 20 5.27 7.17 -8.15
C LYS A 20 4.73 6.60 -6.85
N HIS A 21 4.19 7.47 -6.01
CA HIS A 21 3.61 7.07 -4.74
C HIS A 21 2.10 7.16 -4.80
N PHE A 22 1.42 6.08 -4.40
CA PHE A 22 -0.02 6.00 -4.38
C PHE A 22 -0.53 5.54 -3.02
N THR A 23 -1.77 5.91 -2.71
CA THR A 23 -2.59 5.27 -1.68
C THR A 23 -3.62 4.40 -2.38
N ILE A 24 -3.76 3.15 -1.95
CA ILE A 24 -4.82 2.24 -2.37
C ILE A 24 -5.80 2.10 -1.21
N ILE A 25 -7.09 2.19 -1.51
CA ILE A 25 -8.18 1.85 -0.59
C ILE A 25 -9.05 0.83 -1.33
N GLY A 26 -9.28 -0.33 -0.72
CA GLY A 26 -10.05 -1.40 -1.34
C GLY A 26 -10.93 -2.10 -0.32
N ASN A 27 -12.05 -2.61 -0.79
CA ASN A 27 -12.86 -3.51 0.00
C ASN A 27 -12.25 -4.93 -0.10
N CYS A 28 -12.33 -5.71 0.96
CA CYS A 28 -11.77 -7.06 0.99
C CYS A 28 -12.52 -8.02 1.93
N GLU A 29 -12.29 -9.30 1.74
CA GLU A 29 -12.59 -10.35 2.71
C GLU A 29 -11.32 -10.69 3.49
N VAL A 30 -11.32 -10.44 4.80
CA VAL A 30 -10.21 -10.77 5.69
C VAL A 30 -10.31 -12.24 6.09
N GLY A 31 -9.25 -13.01 5.80
CA GLY A 31 -9.10 -14.40 6.20
C GLY A 31 -8.20 -14.56 7.43
N ASN A 32 -7.26 -15.51 7.34
CA ASN A 32 -6.23 -15.70 8.35
C ASN A 32 -5.05 -14.80 8.04
N LEU A 33 -4.94 -13.69 8.78
CA LEU A 33 -3.83 -12.76 8.63
C LEU A 33 -2.53 -13.34 9.21
N ILE A 34 -1.39 -12.99 8.61
CA ILE A 34 -0.06 -13.23 9.22
C ILE A 34 0.09 -12.43 10.52
N ASP A 35 0.99 -12.87 11.40
CA ASP A 35 1.11 -12.40 12.80
C ASP A 35 1.30 -10.89 12.95
N GLU A 36 1.87 -10.21 11.95
CA GLU A 36 2.08 -8.76 11.96
C GLU A 36 0.78 -7.94 11.81
N PHE A 37 -0.32 -8.57 11.40
CA PHE A 37 -1.59 -7.91 11.14
C PHE A 37 -2.72 -8.50 11.99
N SER A 38 -3.61 -7.63 12.46
CA SER A 38 -4.78 -8.05 13.24
C SER A 38 -6.03 -7.37 12.72
N CYS A 39 -7.00 -8.19 12.32
CA CYS A 39 -8.36 -7.78 12.00
C CYS A 39 -9.27 -8.98 12.20
N ARG A 40 -10.51 -8.73 12.59
CA ARG A 40 -11.53 -9.77 12.66
C ARG A 40 -11.75 -10.35 11.25
N PRO A 41 -11.83 -11.68 11.08
CA PRO A 41 -12.20 -12.30 9.80
C PRO A 41 -13.58 -11.84 9.31
N GLY A 42 -13.72 -11.69 8.00
CA GLY A 42 -14.93 -11.24 7.32
C GLY A 42 -14.74 -9.96 6.50
N PRO A 43 -15.85 -9.33 6.06
CA PRO A 43 -15.81 -8.12 5.24
C PRO A 43 -15.16 -6.94 5.96
N ALA A 44 -14.23 -6.28 5.28
CA ALA A 44 -13.51 -5.12 5.76
C ALA A 44 -13.14 -4.18 4.60
N TYR A 45 -12.67 -2.98 4.92
CA TYR A 45 -11.85 -2.21 4.00
C TYR A 45 -10.39 -2.24 4.44
N VAL A 46 -9.48 -2.16 3.47
CA VAL A 46 -8.03 -2.12 3.65
C VAL A 46 -7.49 -0.87 2.96
N SER A 47 -6.55 -0.21 3.60
CA SER A 47 -5.75 0.85 3.00
C SER A 47 -4.27 0.49 3.02
N MET A 48 -3.54 0.89 1.99
CA MET A 48 -2.09 0.77 1.95
C MET A 48 -1.45 1.87 1.11
N LYS A 49 -0.17 2.12 1.36
CA LYS A 49 0.66 3.01 0.56
C LYS A 49 1.60 2.19 -0.31
N VAL A 50 1.79 2.61 -1.55
CA VAL A 50 2.63 1.87 -2.51
C VAL A 50 3.55 2.80 -3.27
N TRP A 51 4.74 2.29 -3.61
CA TRP A 51 5.60 2.86 -4.64
C TRP A 51 5.55 1.96 -5.88
N THR A 52 5.05 2.46 -7.00
CA THR A 52 4.90 1.71 -8.27
C THR A 52 5.12 2.60 -9.48
N LEU A 53 5.30 1.98 -10.66
CA LEU A 53 5.44 2.71 -11.93
C LEU A 53 4.16 3.45 -12.31
N ASP A 54 3.01 2.80 -12.09
CA ASP A 54 1.69 3.30 -12.45
C ASP A 54 0.58 2.63 -11.64
N TYR A 55 -0.68 3.02 -11.92
CA TYR A 55 -1.87 2.47 -11.26
C TYR A 55 -2.09 0.98 -11.55
N LYS A 56 -1.66 0.48 -12.71
CA LYS A 56 -1.83 -0.94 -13.06
C LYS A 56 -0.93 -1.79 -12.19
N GLN A 57 0.34 -1.41 -12.05
CA GLN A 57 1.26 -2.09 -11.14
C GLN A 57 0.84 -1.93 -9.68
N ALA A 58 0.21 -0.80 -9.30
CA ALA A 58 -0.36 -0.64 -7.97
C ALA A 58 -1.48 -1.68 -7.68
N ALA A 59 -2.39 -1.90 -8.63
CA ALA A 59 -3.42 -2.94 -8.50
C ALA A 59 -2.82 -4.35 -8.42
N GLU A 60 -1.81 -4.66 -9.24
CA GLU A 60 -1.10 -5.95 -9.20
C GLU A 60 -0.43 -6.20 -7.84
N ILE A 61 0.21 -5.18 -7.26
CA ILE A 61 0.78 -5.25 -5.91
C ILE A 61 -0.30 -5.45 -4.86
N PHE A 62 -1.44 -4.75 -4.97
CA PHE A 62 -2.54 -4.90 -4.02
C PHE A 62 -3.00 -6.37 -3.93
N SER A 63 -3.22 -7.02 -5.08
CA SER A 63 -3.57 -8.43 -5.14
C SER A 63 -2.46 -9.35 -4.61
N SER A 64 -1.20 -9.08 -4.95
CA SER A 64 -0.06 -9.86 -4.45
C SER A 64 0.07 -9.77 -2.94
N VAL A 65 -0.11 -8.58 -2.37
CA VAL A 65 -0.08 -8.32 -0.92
C VAL A 65 -1.25 -9.02 -0.24
N GLY A 66 -2.44 -9.01 -0.84
CA GLY A 66 -3.59 -9.79 -0.38
C GLY A 66 -3.27 -11.26 -0.13
N ASN A 67 -2.69 -11.91 -1.15
CA ASN A 67 -2.30 -13.32 -1.08
C ASN A 67 -1.22 -13.59 -0.02
N GLN A 68 -0.29 -12.67 0.18
CA GLN A 68 0.80 -12.82 1.17
C GLN A 68 0.33 -12.61 2.61
N ILE A 69 -0.56 -11.64 2.83
CA ILE A 69 -1.00 -11.24 4.17
C ILE A 69 -2.19 -12.07 4.64
N GLY A 70 -3.04 -12.55 3.73
CA GLY A 70 -4.22 -13.37 4.07
C GLY A 70 -5.56 -12.66 3.94
N PHE A 71 -5.69 -11.74 2.97
CA PHE A 71 -6.97 -11.13 2.61
C PHE A 71 -7.23 -11.25 1.09
N THR A 72 -8.50 -11.25 0.71
CA THR A 72 -8.92 -11.31 -0.70
C THR A 72 -9.55 -9.98 -1.09
N PRO A 73 -8.95 -9.21 -2.03
CA PRO A 73 -9.59 -8.05 -2.65
C PRO A 73 -10.97 -8.36 -3.23
N TYR A 74 -11.91 -7.42 -3.10
CA TYR A 74 -13.07 -7.37 -3.99
C TYR A 74 -12.70 -6.65 -5.30
N ASP A 75 -13.60 -6.69 -6.30
CA ASP A 75 -13.32 -6.21 -7.67
C ASP A 75 -12.98 -4.72 -7.75
N ASP A 76 -13.50 -3.90 -6.84
CA ASP A 76 -13.31 -2.44 -6.85
C ASP A 76 -12.22 -1.99 -5.86
N VAL A 77 -11.21 -1.31 -6.40
CA VAL A 77 -10.16 -0.62 -5.64
C VAL A 77 -10.02 0.83 -6.11
N GLU A 78 -9.84 1.73 -5.16
CA GLU A 78 -9.58 3.13 -5.42
C GLU A 78 -8.09 3.41 -5.26
N ILE A 79 -7.47 4.03 -6.26
CA ILE A 79 -6.04 4.35 -6.25
C ILE A 79 -5.86 5.85 -6.48
N TYR A 80 -5.14 6.50 -5.56
CA TYR A 80 -4.93 7.95 -5.55
C TYR A 80 -3.45 8.28 -5.53
N ASP A 81 -3.01 9.30 -6.27
CA ASP A 81 -1.71 9.93 -6.02
C ASP A 81 -1.68 10.48 -4.59
N SER A 82 -0.60 10.22 -3.86
CA SER A 82 -0.50 10.68 -2.48
C SER A 82 0.92 11.01 -2.08
N GLU A 83 1.07 11.85 -1.05
CA GLU A 83 2.40 12.10 -0.49
C GLU A 83 2.95 10.85 0.20
N ALA A 84 4.18 10.52 -0.17
CA ALA A 84 4.93 9.44 0.45
C ALA A 84 5.33 9.78 1.89
N VAL A 85 5.22 8.79 2.77
CA VAL A 85 5.70 8.86 4.15
C VAL A 85 7.08 8.19 4.25
N ASN A 86 7.27 7.09 3.53
CA ASN A 86 8.56 6.38 3.43
C ASN A 86 9.22 6.61 2.06
N PRO A 87 10.57 6.62 1.98
CA PRO A 87 11.29 6.77 0.72
C PRO A 87 11.05 5.59 -0.23
N PRO A 88 11.23 5.78 -1.55
CA PRO A 88 11.19 4.70 -2.52
C PRO A 88 12.33 3.70 -2.25
N LYS A 89 12.14 2.45 -2.68
CA LYS A 89 13.16 1.40 -2.68
C LYS A 89 13.60 1.09 -4.12
N GLU A 90 14.47 0.10 -4.27
CA GLU A 90 14.91 -0.40 -5.57
C GLU A 90 13.75 -1.07 -6.34
N ASP A 91 12.89 -1.78 -5.62
CA ASP A 91 11.72 -2.47 -6.17
C ASP A 91 10.39 -1.82 -5.73
N PRO A 92 9.30 -2.02 -6.49
CA PRO A 92 7.96 -1.64 -6.08
C PRO A 92 7.58 -2.31 -4.75
N PHE A 93 6.94 -1.58 -3.86
CA PHE A 93 6.58 -2.13 -2.55
C PHE A 93 5.36 -1.45 -1.92
N ALA A 94 4.69 -2.18 -1.04
CA ALA A 94 3.61 -1.70 -0.19
C ALA A 94 4.05 -1.51 1.26
N TYR A 95 3.42 -0.58 1.96
CA TYR A 95 3.63 -0.30 3.37
C TYR A 95 2.42 0.40 3.98
N ASP A 96 2.43 0.59 5.30
CA ASP A 96 1.34 1.26 6.04
C ASP A 96 -0.03 0.62 5.77
N ILE A 97 -0.06 -0.72 5.84
CA ILE A 97 -1.24 -1.54 5.54
C ILE A 97 -2.12 -1.58 6.78
N ASN A 98 -3.36 -1.12 6.65
CA ASN A 98 -4.30 -1.01 7.74
C ASN A 98 -5.64 -1.62 7.34
N PHE A 99 -6.21 -2.42 8.23
CA PHE A 99 -7.54 -3.01 8.05
C PHE A 99 -8.55 -2.34 8.96
N THR A 100 -9.78 -2.19 8.48
CA THR A 100 -10.90 -1.78 9.32
C THR A 100 -12.11 -2.66 9.02
N PRO A 101 -12.55 -3.50 9.98
CA PRO A 101 -13.71 -4.33 9.77
C PRO A 101 -14.97 -3.47 9.69
N TYR A 102 -15.94 -3.87 8.87
CA TYR A 102 -17.24 -3.19 8.90
C TYR A 102 -17.95 -3.43 10.25
N ALA A 103 -18.66 -2.40 10.70
CA ALA A 103 -19.56 -2.55 11.84
C ALA A 103 -20.63 -3.60 11.50
N LYS A 104 -20.93 -4.45 12.48
CA LYS A 104 -22.10 -5.33 12.43
C LYS A 104 -23.36 -4.58 12.79
#